data_AF-A0A965FBY5-F1
#
_entry.id   AF-A0A965FBY5-F1
#
_cell.length_a   1.000
_cell.length_b   1.000
_cell.length_c   1.000
_cell.angle_alpha   90.00
_cell.angle_beta   90.00
_cell.angle_gamma   90.00
#
_symmetry.space_group_name_H-M   'P 1'
#
loop_
_entity.id
_entity.type
_entity.pdbx_description
1 polymer ?
#
loop_
_entity_poly.entity_id
_entity_poly.type
_entity_poly.pdbx_seq_one_letter_code
_entity_poly.pdbx_strand_id
1 'polypeptide(L)'
;MTEPKIDTIGLQVITDRINQDAYCLAIAPARIYCVGGAVRDLLLGRVVHDHDWLVVGSSPQQMLDAGFLPVGRDFPVFLHPQSHEEFALARTERKIARGYHGFEFYSSPEVSLEDDLKRRDLRVNAMAIDSQGELHDPYEGRSDLRQRLLRHVSDAFREDPVRLLRVARFAARFADFQIHPETMQLMRDMVRTGETDHWTAERVWRELDQGMAEIKPSALWRCLAQCELNPFHRLSAADEPMLKQLDSAAAAGLGHALRWGVFSALATGTLREPVLASLKMPREKQALCKQVLKHQHALREILCSDRRSAEAAQGMASLFESMDLMRRPQQLDDLLAVMRWHPDVQSQSLHRQDRAIAALQALAQVFRDQQTVAKVLASGLQGPALGDALKKARELALSEALRSRYSQGLHDESVQTPDDANSL
;
A
#
# COMPACT_ATOMS: atom_id res chain seq x y z
N MET A 1 -18.66 5.27 27.93
CA MET A 1 -17.49 4.53 27.41
C MET A 1 -16.39 4.65 28.45
N THR A 2 -15.99 3.53 29.05
CA THR A 2 -14.87 3.46 29.99
C THR A 2 -13.60 3.98 29.32
N GLU A 3 -12.79 4.77 30.03
CA GLU A 3 -11.48 5.20 29.51
C GLU A 3 -10.69 3.96 29.06
N PRO A 4 -10.08 3.96 27.86
CA PRO A 4 -9.15 2.90 27.50
C PRO A 4 -8.07 2.89 28.57
N LYS A 5 -7.94 1.77 29.30
CA LYS A 5 -6.82 1.58 30.22
C LYS A 5 -5.56 1.68 29.36
N ILE A 6 -4.72 2.67 29.65
CA ILE A 6 -3.40 2.79 29.02
C ILE A 6 -2.71 1.43 29.20
N ASP A 7 -2.20 0.88 28.11
CA ASP A 7 -1.42 -0.35 28.16
C ASP A 7 -0.22 -0.13 29.08
N THR A 8 -0.35 -0.67 30.30
CA THR A 8 0.61 -0.43 31.39
C THR A 8 1.95 -1.08 31.07
N ILE A 9 1.94 -2.16 30.27
CA ILE A 9 3.17 -2.83 29.81
C ILE A 9 3.86 -1.96 28.77
N GLY A 10 3.13 -1.47 27.76
CA GLY A 10 3.68 -0.55 26.76
C GLY A 10 4.23 0.74 27.38
N LEU A 11 3.54 1.31 28.37
CA LEU A 11 4.00 2.49 29.11
C LEU A 11 5.28 2.19 29.92
N GLN A 12 5.35 1.03 30.57
CA GLN A 12 6.55 0.61 31.29
C GLN A 12 7.75 0.46 30.35
N VAL A 13 7.56 -0.17 29.18
CA VAL A 13 8.61 -0.29 28.16
C VAL A 13 9.10 1.09 27.72
N ILE A 14 8.20 2.04 27.47
CA ILE A 14 8.59 3.40 27.07
C ILE A 14 9.42 4.07 28.17
N THR A 15 8.94 4.06 29.41
CA THR A 15 9.61 4.73 30.53
C THR A 15 10.96 4.09 30.87
N ASP A 16 11.06 2.76 30.88
CA ASP A 16 12.32 2.04 31.09
C ASP A 16 13.37 2.41 30.03
N ARG A 17 12.97 2.50 28.76
CA ARG A 17 13.86 2.87 27.66
C ARG A 17 14.32 4.32 27.74
N ILE A 18 13.41 5.26 28.01
CA ILE A 18 13.80 6.65 28.23
C ILE A 18 14.81 6.74 29.37
N ASN A 19 14.59 6.02 30.49
CA ASN A 19 15.47 6.06 31.65
C ASN A 19 16.83 5.40 31.38
N GLN A 20 16.88 4.33 30.60
CA GLN A 20 18.12 3.70 30.16
C GLN A 20 18.93 4.63 29.25
N ASP A 21 18.29 5.31 28.31
CA ASP A 21 18.97 6.15 27.33
C ASP A 21 19.32 7.53 27.92
N ALA A 22 18.49 8.09 28.80
CA ALA A 22 18.81 9.31 29.55
C ALA A 22 20.07 9.13 30.43
N TYR A 23 20.29 7.92 30.96
CA TYR A 23 21.50 7.59 31.71
C TYR A 23 22.75 7.49 30.83
N CYS A 24 22.61 6.94 29.61
CA CYS A 24 23.71 6.85 28.63
C CYS A 24 24.11 8.22 28.06
N LEU A 25 23.17 9.16 28.02
CA LEU A 25 23.31 10.36 27.24
C LEU A 25 24.12 11.47 27.94
N ALA A 26 24.05 11.60 29.27
CA ALA A 26 24.67 12.72 30.01
C ALA A 26 24.41 14.12 29.36
N ILE A 27 23.38 14.23 28.51
CA ILE A 27 23.00 15.45 27.82
C ILE A 27 22.13 16.25 28.80
N ALA A 28 22.70 16.78 29.87
CA ALA A 28 22.00 17.76 30.70
C ALA A 28 22.04 19.13 29.98
N PRO A 29 20.91 19.84 29.80
CA PRO A 29 19.58 19.65 30.41
C PRO A 29 18.52 19.03 29.47
N ALA A 30 18.90 18.20 28.50
CA ALA A 30 17.99 17.68 27.50
C ALA A 30 16.96 16.68 28.07
N ARG A 31 15.75 16.71 27.51
CA ARG A 31 14.65 15.81 27.85
C ARG A 31 14.28 14.96 26.65
N ILE A 32 13.99 13.69 26.90
CA ILE A 32 13.61 12.71 25.88
C ILE A 32 12.14 12.39 26.05
N TYR A 33 11.41 12.39 24.94
CA TYR A 33 10.00 12.03 24.89
C TYR A 33 9.76 10.96 23.83
N CYS A 34 8.88 10.01 24.12
CA CYS A 34 8.25 9.21 23.08
C CYS A 34 7.15 10.06 22.43
N VAL A 35 7.11 10.15 21.10
CA VAL A 35 6.17 11.04 20.39
C VAL A 35 5.44 10.33 19.26
N GLY A 36 4.42 10.99 18.69
CA GLY A 36 3.90 10.61 17.38
C GLY A 36 3.05 9.34 17.36
N GLY A 37 3.35 8.47 16.39
CA GLY A 37 2.56 7.27 16.12
C GLY A 37 2.61 6.25 17.26
N ALA A 38 3.74 6.17 17.96
CA ALA A 38 3.93 5.28 19.10
C ALA A 38 2.96 5.61 20.25
N VAL A 39 2.88 6.90 20.63
CA VAL A 39 1.95 7.36 21.68
C VAL A 39 0.49 7.13 21.28
N ARG A 40 0.16 7.42 20.01
CA ARG A 40 -1.18 7.18 19.47
C ARG A 40 -1.58 5.71 19.56
N ASP A 41 -0.69 4.83 19.10
CA ASP A 41 -0.97 3.39 19.01
C ASP A 41 -1.02 2.77 20.42
N LEU A 42 -0.18 3.22 21.35
CA LEU A 42 -0.26 2.89 22.79
C LEU A 42 -1.64 3.26 23.38
N LEU A 43 -2.11 4.49 23.16
CA LEU A 43 -3.40 4.96 23.68
C LEU A 43 -4.61 4.25 23.04
N LEU A 44 -4.43 3.70 21.84
CA LEU A 44 -5.41 2.84 21.16
C LEU A 44 -5.34 1.37 21.62
N GLY A 45 -4.42 1.02 22.52
CA GLY A 45 -4.19 -0.36 22.97
C GLY A 45 -3.63 -1.26 21.87
N ARG A 46 -2.89 -0.68 20.92
CA ARG A 46 -2.21 -1.41 19.83
C ARG A 46 -0.75 -1.65 20.21
N VAL A 47 -0.19 -2.75 19.72
CA VAL A 47 1.23 -3.04 19.88
C VAL A 47 2.06 -1.95 19.19
N VAL A 48 2.97 -1.34 19.94
CA VAL A 48 3.94 -0.36 19.42
C VAL A 48 5.15 -1.13 18.92
N HIS A 49 5.42 -1.06 17.62
CA HIS A 49 6.57 -1.72 17.01
C HIS A 49 7.78 -0.78 16.94
N ASP A 50 7.55 0.45 16.51
CA ASP A 50 8.59 1.47 16.33
C ASP A 50 8.35 2.61 17.31
N HIS A 51 9.42 3.08 17.94
CA HIS A 51 9.40 4.18 18.88
C HIS A 51 10.10 5.39 18.25
N ASP A 52 9.36 6.48 18.09
CA ASP A 52 9.91 7.76 17.66
C ASP A 52 10.29 8.56 18.90
N TRP A 53 11.58 8.89 19.03
CA TRP A 53 12.11 9.64 20.16
C TRP A 53 12.36 11.10 19.79
N LEU A 54 11.88 12.03 20.60
CA LEU A 54 12.14 13.47 20.48
C LEU A 54 13.04 13.94 21.61
N VAL A 55 14.13 14.61 21.26
CA VAL A 55 15.06 15.20 22.22
C VAL A 55 14.91 16.73 22.21
N VAL A 56 14.51 17.29 23.34
CA VAL A 56 14.34 18.73 23.56
C VAL A 56 15.47 19.26 24.43
N GLY A 57 16.04 20.43 24.10
CA GLY A 57 17.11 21.03 24.90
C GLY A 57 18.52 20.46 24.64
N SER A 58 18.72 19.80 23.50
CA SER A 58 20.01 19.30 23.01
C SER A 58 20.39 19.96 21.69
N SER A 59 21.65 19.82 21.28
CA SER A 59 22.20 20.28 20.01
C SER A 59 22.76 19.13 19.18
N PRO A 60 22.90 19.29 17.85
CA PRO A 60 23.49 18.27 16.99
C PRO A 60 24.87 17.80 17.48
N GLN A 61 25.72 18.73 17.94
CA GLN A 61 27.05 18.40 18.46
C GLN A 61 26.97 17.53 19.71
N GLN A 62 26.05 17.84 20.65
CA GLN A 62 25.86 17.02 21.85
C GLN A 62 25.36 15.61 21.54
N MET A 63 24.51 15.45 20.51
CA MET A 63 24.09 14.12 20.04
C MET A 63 25.28 13.32 19.48
N LEU A 64 26.12 13.96 18.66
CA LEU A 64 27.32 13.34 18.10
C LEU A 64 28.34 12.97 19.18
N ASP A 65 28.56 13.86 20.15
CA ASP A 65 29.46 13.63 21.29
C ASP A 65 28.98 12.46 22.15
N ALA A 66 27.67 12.23 22.21
CA ALA A 66 27.04 11.07 22.85
C ALA A 66 27.07 9.79 21.99
N GLY A 67 27.72 9.82 20.82
CA GLY A 67 27.93 8.65 19.95
C GLY A 67 26.78 8.35 18.99
N PHE A 68 25.80 9.24 18.84
CA PHE A 68 24.71 9.06 17.90
C PHE A 68 25.15 9.27 16.46
N LEU A 69 24.55 8.53 15.53
CA LEU A 69 24.88 8.60 14.11
C LEU A 69 23.84 9.41 13.33
N PRO A 70 24.23 10.52 12.66
CA PRO A 70 23.28 11.33 11.91
C PRO A 70 22.74 10.58 10.69
N VAL A 71 21.44 10.71 10.42
CA VAL A 71 20.76 10.11 9.27
C VAL A 71 20.12 11.18 8.41
N GLY A 72 20.41 11.11 7.11
CA GLY A 72 19.93 12.09 6.15
C GLY A 72 20.80 13.36 6.13
N ARG A 73 20.59 14.19 5.11
CA ARG A 73 21.36 15.44 4.92
C ARG A 73 20.63 16.68 5.44
N ASP A 74 19.30 16.63 5.51
CA ASP A 74 18.46 17.81 5.71
C ASP A 74 17.70 17.80 7.06
N PHE A 75 17.67 16.67 7.78
CA PHE A 75 16.88 16.52 9.01
C PHE A 75 17.79 16.08 10.17
N PRO A 76 17.72 16.72 11.36
CA PRO A 76 18.53 16.35 12.52
C PRO A 76 17.95 15.10 13.22
N VAL A 77 17.87 14.00 12.48
CA VAL A 77 17.52 12.66 12.98
C VAL A 77 18.81 11.88 13.16
N PHE A 78 18.91 11.18 14.27
CA PHE A 78 20.07 10.42 14.66
C PHE A 78 19.69 8.99 15.04
N LEU A 79 20.56 8.03 14.78
CA LEU A 79 20.42 6.65 15.26
C LEU A 79 21.13 6.49 16.58
N HIS A 80 20.43 5.88 17.54
CA HIS A 80 21.01 5.48 18.80
C HIS A 80 22.12 4.42 18.58
N PRO A 81 23.30 4.53 19.24
CA PRO A 81 24.48 3.71 18.95
C PRO A 81 24.30 2.20 19.22
N GLN A 82 23.35 1.83 20.08
CA GLN A 82 23.11 0.43 20.47
C GLN A 82 21.83 -0.14 19.84
N SER A 83 20.69 0.50 20.09
CA SER A 83 19.38 0.09 19.56
C SER A 83 19.13 0.41 18.09
N HIS A 84 19.89 1.34 17.49
CA HIS A 84 19.65 1.87 16.14
C HIS A 84 18.25 2.49 15.94
N GLU A 85 17.61 2.96 17.02
CA GLU A 85 16.34 3.68 16.92
C GLU A 85 16.53 5.14 16.55
N GLU A 86 15.48 5.75 15.99
CA GLU A 86 15.48 7.12 15.50
C GLU A 86 15.20 8.14 16.63
N PHE A 87 16.14 9.06 16.84
CA PHE A 87 16.06 10.18 17.77
C PHE A 87 16.11 11.49 16.98
N ALA A 88 15.03 12.24 16.99
CA ALA A 88 14.93 13.55 16.37
C ALA A 88 15.18 14.67 17.37
N LEU A 89 15.96 15.68 16.98
CA LEU A 89 16.04 16.93 17.76
C LEU A 89 14.82 17.81 17.50
N ALA A 90 14.28 18.39 18.57
CA ALA A 90 13.24 19.41 18.48
C ALA A 90 13.72 20.59 17.64
N ARG A 91 12.83 21.12 16.79
CA ARG A 91 13.21 22.05 15.74
C ARG A 91 12.14 23.09 15.43
N THR A 92 12.60 24.22 14.92
CA THR A 92 11.76 25.17 14.20
C THR A 92 12.23 25.29 12.76
N GLU A 93 11.31 25.13 11.81
CA GLU A 93 11.53 25.33 10.38
C GLU A 93 11.26 26.81 10.07
N ARG A 94 12.19 27.50 9.40
CA ARG A 94 11.97 28.82 8.81
C ARG A 94 11.91 28.68 7.29
N LYS A 95 10.78 29.10 6.70
CA LYS A 95 10.62 29.13 5.24
C LYS A 95 11.40 30.31 4.65
N ILE A 96 12.46 30.02 3.90
CA ILE A 96 13.36 31.01 3.27
C ILE A 96 13.04 31.18 1.78
N ALA A 97 12.44 30.18 1.11
CA ALA A 97 12.09 30.27 -0.30
C ALA A 97 10.81 29.50 -0.67
N ARG A 98 10.30 29.73 -1.89
CA ARG A 98 9.25 28.89 -2.48
C ARG A 98 9.87 27.57 -2.99
N GLY A 99 9.28 26.42 -2.66
CA GLY A 99 9.73 25.09 -3.06
C GLY A 99 10.42 24.27 -1.96
N TYR A 100 10.76 23.01 -2.27
CA TYR A 100 11.27 21.99 -1.33
C TYR A 100 12.58 22.37 -0.62
N HIS A 101 13.45 23.14 -1.26
CA HIS A 101 14.71 23.63 -0.66
C HIS A 101 14.57 24.95 0.10
N GLY A 102 13.33 25.37 0.38
CA GLY A 102 13.04 26.63 1.04
C GLY A 102 12.98 26.56 2.56
N PHE A 103 13.55 25.55 3.21
CA PHE A 103 13.51 25.42 4.67
C PHE A 103 14.92 25.29 5.23
N GLU A 104 15.26 26.16 6.18
CA GLU A 104 16.43 25.99 7.04
C GLU A 104 15.93 25.52 8.40
N PHE A 105 16.49 24.41 8.88
CA PHE A 105 16.11 23.80 10.14
C PHE A 105 16.98 24.39 11.24
N TYR A 106 16.37 25.20 12.10
CA TYR A 106 17.00 25.67 13.31
C TYR A 106 16.64 24.70 14.44
N SER A 107 17.59 23.84 14.79
CA SER A 107 17.56 23.09 16.05
C SER A 107 18.26 23.94 17.11
N SER A 108 17.46 24.71 17.85
CA SER A 108 17.94 25.49 19.00
C SER A 108 17.51 24.77 20.27
N PRO A 109 18.33 24.77 21.35
CA PRO A 109 17.91 24.32 22.67
C PRO A 109 16.65 25.05 23.20
N GLU A 110 16.28 26.16 22.59
CA GLU A 110 15.12 26.98 22.95
C GLU A 110 13.78 26.47 22.37
N VAL A 111 13.81 25.50 21.45
CA VAL A 111 12.57 24.95 20.87
C VAL A 111 11.87 24.09 21.91
N SER A 112 10.64 24.46 22.26
CA SER A 112 9.82 23.72 23.22
C SER A 112 9.24 22.44 22.63
N LEU A 113 8.77 21.53 23.50
CA LEU A 113 8.01 20.36 23.07
C LEU A 113 6.76 20.78 22.30
N GLU A 114 6.06 21.80 22.81
CA GLU A 114 4.84 22.36 22.24
C GLU A 114 5.09 22.89 20.82
N ASP A 115 6.21 23.56 20.57
CA ASP A 115 6.58 24.08 19.25
C ASP A 115 6.81 22.97 18.21
N ASP A 116 7.41 21.83 18.61
CA ASP A 116 7.53 20.65 17.75
C ASP A 116 6.16 20.03 17.46
N LEU A 117 5.38 19.78 18.51
CA LEU A 117 4.06 19.16 18.41
C LEU A 117 3.12 20.00 17.54
N LYS A 118 3.19 21.34 17.61
CA LYS A 118 2.38 22.28 16.80
C LYS A 118 2.49 22.06 15.30
N ARG A 119 3.66 21.63 14.85
CA ARG A 119 4.02 21.47 13.42
C ARG A 119 3.67 20.09 12.88
N ARG A 120 3.13 19.19 13.71
CA ARG A 120 2.72 17.86 13.26
C ARG A 120 1.44 17.91 12.44
N ASP A 121 1.17 16.82 11.74
CA ASP A 121 0.04 16.73 10.82
C ASP A 121 -1.30 16.69 11.57
N LEU A 122 -1.48 15.73 12.46
CA LEU A 122 -2.73 15.47 13.17
C LEU A 122 -2.54 15.54 14.67
N ARG A 123 -3.56 16.01 15.39
CA ARG A 123 -3.58 16.09 16.86
C ARG A 123 -3.35 14.74 17.52
N VAL A 124 -3.92 13.69 16.95
CA VAL A 124 -3.71 12.30 17.39
C VAL A 124 -2.25 11.84 17.27
N ASN A 125 -1.41 12.55 16.51
CA ASN A 125 0.04 12.31 16.42
C ASN A 125 0.85 13.41 17.12
N ALA A 126 0.20 14.39 17.76
CA ALA A 126 0.82 15.53 18.42
C ALA A 126 0.75 15.43 19.95
N MET A 127 1.10 14.23 20.44
CA MET A 127 1.19 13.92 21.86
C MET A 127 2.57 13.35 22.16
N ALA A 128 2.98 13.46 23.42
CA ALA A 128 4.27 12.97 23.90
C ALA A 128 4.14 12.29 25.27
N ILE A 129 4.99 11.30 25.54
CA ILE A 129 5.13 10.66 26.85
C ILE A 129 6.57 10.84 27.33
N ASP A 130 6.74 11.25 28.59
CA ASP A 130 8.06 11.47 29.18
C ASP A 130 8.58 10.27 30.00
N SER A 131 9.76 10.45 30.60
CA SER A 131 10.42 9.45 31.47
C SER A 131 9.61 8.98 32.68
N GLN A 132 8.65 9.79 33.14
CA GLN A 132 7.77 9.49 34.27
C GLN A 132 6.45 8.84 33.82
N GLY A 133 6.26 8.69 32.50
CA GLY A 133 5.03 8.18 31.92
C GLY A 133 3.92 9.23 31.86
N GLU A 134 4.24 10.51 32.06
CA GLU A 134 3.26 11.59 31.94
C GLU A 134 2.94 11.86 30.47
N LEU A 135 1.64 11.97 30.15
CA LEU A 135 1.16 12.30 28.81
C LEU A 135 1.08 13.83 28.65
N HIS A 136 1.88 14.35 27.73
CA HIS A 136 1.84 15.73 27.28
C HIS A 136 0.96 15.83 26.02
N ASP A 137 -0.22 16.45 26.15
CA ASP A 137 -1.21 16.59 25.07
C ASP A 137 -1.77 18.03 24.97
N PRO A 138 -0.97 19.00 24.50
CA PRO A 138 -1.37 20.41 24.43
C PRO A 138 -2.45 20.70 23.37
N TYR A 139 -2.70 19.77 22.44
CA TYR A 139 -3.63 19.96 21.32
C TYR A 139 -4.87 19.04 21.38
N GLU A 140 -5.08 18.37 22.50
CA GLU A 140 -6.23 17.51 22.79
C GLU A 140 -6.37 16.27 21.87
N GLY A 141 -5.24 15.71 21.42
CA GLY A 141 -5.17 14.49 20.64
C GLY A 141 -5.85 13.29 21.31
N ARG A 142 -5.81 13.18 22.64
CA ARG A 142 -6.53 12.14 23.40
C ARG A 142 -8.05 12.30 23.28
N SER A 143 -8.55 13.52 23.15
CA SER A 143 -9.97 13.78 22.91
C SER A 143 -10.37 13.31 21.52
N ASP A 144 -9.59 13.68 20.50
CA ASP A 144 -9.83 13.26 19.11
C ASP A 144 -9.72 11.75 18.93
N LEU A 145 -8.79 11.08 19.63
CA LEU A 145 -8.71 9.61 19.65
C LEU A 145 -9.99 8.97 20.19
N ARG A 146 -10.54 9.49 21.30
CA ARG A 146 -11.80 8.98 21.87
C ARG A 146 -12.99 9.18 20.94
N GLN A 147 -13.01 10.29 20.21
CA GLN A 147 -14.06 10.63 19.25
C GLN A 147 -13.83 9.99 17.87
N ARG A 148 -12.70 9.33 17.67
CA ARG A 148 -12.24 8.80 16.38
C ARG A 148 -12.19 9.87 15.28
N LEU A 149 -11.54 10.99 15.58
CA LEU A 149 -11.40 12.13 14.68
C LEU A 149 -9.96 12.30 14.20
N LEU A 150 -9.81 12.56 12.90
CA LEU A 150 -8.57 13.03 12.29
C LEU A 150 -8.68 14.55 12.13
N ARG A 151 -8.09 15.30 13.07
CA ARG A 151 -8.07 16.76 13.07
C ARG A 151 -6.62 17.28 12.96
N HIS A 152 -6.40 18.27 12.11
CA HIS A 152 -5.10 18.93 11.98
C HIS A 152 -4.72 19.68 13.27
N VAL A 153 -3.42 19.82 13.52
CA VAL A 153 -2.91 20.47 14.75
C VAL A 153 -3.11 21.98 14.69
N SER A 154 -2.57 22.62 13.66
CA SER A 154 -2.57 24.07 13.49
C SER A 154 -2.43 24.47 12.02
N ASP A 155 -2.49 25.77 11.73
CA ASP A 155 -2.27 26.33 10.38
C ASP A 155 -0.91 25.96 9.76
N ALA A 156 0.06 25.54 10.58
CA ALA A 156 1.32 24.97 10.10
C ALA A 156 1.12 23.77 9.18
N PHE A 157 -0.06 23.13 9.20
CA PHE A 157 -0.45 22.09 8.25
C PHE A 157 -0.22 22.49 6.77
N ARG A 158 -0.43 23.76 6.42
CA ARG A 158 -0.23 24.30 5.06
C ARG A 158 1.23 24.36 4.62
N GLU A 159 2.17 24.29 5.56
CA GLU A 159 3.60 24.37 5.26
C GLU A 159 4.08 23.17 4.42
N ASP A 160 3.44 22.01 4.58
CA ASP A 160 3.74 20.79 3.82
C ASP A 160 2.46 20.17 3.21
N PRO A 161 2.14 20.48 1.94
CA PRO A 161 0.94 19.99 1.26
C PRO A 161 0.79 18.47 1.19
N VAL A 162 1.89 17.72 1.35
CA VAL A 162 1.84 16.24 1.40
C VAL A 162 1.07 15.74 2.63
N ARG A 163 0.89 16.56 3.66
CA ARG A 163 0.04 16.21 4.82
C ARG A 163 -1.40 15.89 4.43
N LEU A 164 -1.92 16.47 3.35
CA LEU A 164 -3.23 16.08 2.79
C LEU A 164 -3.26 14.59 2.41
N LEU A 165 -2.23 14.11 1.70
CA LEU A 165 -2.13 12.69 1.32
C LEU A 165 -1.93 11.79 2.55
N ARG A 166 -1.19 12.27 3.56
CA ARG A 166 -1.03 11.55 4.83
C ARG A 166 -2.37 11.42 5.56
N VAL A 167 -3.21 12.45 5.57
CA VAL A 167 -4.58 12.37 6.12
C VAL A 167 -5.41 11.35 5.36
N ALA A 168 -5.34 11.36 4.02
CA ALA A 168 -6.04 10.37 3.20
C ALA A 168 -5.54 8.92 3.48
N ARG A 169 -4.23 8.73 3.66
CA ARG A 169 -3.64 7.46 4.12
C ARG A 169 -4.15 7.07 5.50
N PHE A 170 -4.20 8.02 6.45
CA PHE A 170 -4.72 7.77 7.78
C PHE A 170 -6.21 7.41 7.77
N ALA A 171 -7.02 7.97 6.87
CA ALA A 171 -8.40 7.56 6.67
C ALA A 171 -8.50 6.09 6.19
N ALA A 172 -7.54 5.63 5.37
CA ALA A 172 -7.46 4.22 4.96
C ALA A 172 -6.96 3.28 6.07
N ARG A 173 -6.02 3.74 6.92
CA ARG A 173 -5.49 2.98 8.06
C ARG A 173 -6.50 2.86 9.20
N PHE A 174 -7.15 3.98 9.55
CA PHE A 174 -8.11 4.08 10.65
C PHE A 174 -9.53 4.15 10.09
N ALA A 175 -9.99 3.01 9.59
CA ALA A 175 -11.28 2.86 8.93
C ALA A 175 -12.52 3.21 9.79
N ASP A 176 -12.34 3.30 11.11
CA ASP A 176 -13.34 3.70 12.10
C ASP A 176 -13.27 5.19 12.46
N PHE A 177 -12.28 5.93 11.93
CA PHE A 177 -12.12 7.36 12.14
C PHE A 177 -12.79 8.18 11.04
N GLN A 178 -13.13 9.41 11.39
CA GLN A 178 -13.67 10.42 10.48
C GLN A 178 -12.74 11.63 10.43
N ILE A 179 -12.64 12.26 9.27
CA ILE A 179 -11.88 13.50 9.13
C ILE A 179 -12.72 14.64 9.69
N HIS A 180 -12.15 15.45 10.58
CA HIS A 180 -12.84 16.59 11.16
C HIS A 180 -13.27 17.59 10.07
N PRO A 181 -14.48 18.17 10.12
CA PRO A 181 -14.97 19.09 9.08
C PRO A 181 -14.02 20.25 8.76
N GLU A 182 -13.42 20.87 9.77
CA GLU A 182 -12.43 21.96 9.58
C GLU A 182 -11.17 21.47 8.87
N THR A 183 -10.76 20.22 9.10
CA THR A 183 -9.59 19.64 8.41
C THR A 183 -9.90 19.34 6.96
N MET A 184 -11.11 18.85 6.68
CA MET A 184 -11.57 18.67 5.29
C MET A 184 -11.65 20.02 4.56
N GLN A 185 -12.19 21.05 5.21
CA GLN A 185 -12.26 22.39 4.66
C GLN A 185 -10.87 22.97 4.39
N LEU A 186 -9.94 22.84 5.35
CA LEU A 186 -8.55 23.24 5.17
C LEU A 186 -7.91 22.56 3.95
N MET A 187 -8.06 21.23 3.82
CA MET A 187 -7.51 20.48 2.69
C MET A 187 -8.10 20.94 1.34
N ARG A 188 -9.41 21.20 1.27
CA ARG A 188 -10.05 21.79 0.07
C ARG A 188 -9.48 23.16 -0.27
N ASP A 189 -9.27 24.01 0.74
CA ASP A 189 -8.70 25.33 0.54
C ASP A 189 -7.27 25.26 0.01
N MET A 190 -6.45 24.31 0.50
CA MET A 190 -5.10 24.07 -0.01
C MET A 190 -5.10 23.63 -1.48
N VAL A 191 -6.04 22.77 -1.88
CA VAL A 191 -6.21 22.37 -3.28
C VAL A 191 -6.63 23.55 -4.15
N ARG A 192 -7.64 24.31 -3.71
CA ARG A 192 -8.17 25.47 -4.45
C ARG A 192 -7.14 26.58 -4.64
N THR A 193 -6.24 26.77 -3.68
CA THR A 193 -5.19 27.79 -3.72
C THR A 193 -3.94 27.37 -4.49
N GLY A 194 -3.89 26.12 -4.98
CA GLY A 194 -2.74 25.59 -5.73
C GLY A 194 -1.54 25.24 -4.85
N GLU A 195 -1.70 25.14 -3.53
CA GLU A 195 -0.62 24.71 -2.64
C GLU A 195 -0.14 23.30 -3.01
N THR A 196 -1.06 22.43 -3.44
CA THR A 196 -0.75 21.06 -3.85
C THR A 196 0.05 20.94 -5.14
N ASP A 197 0.14 21.98 -5.97
CA ASP A 197 0.89 21.92 -7.23
C ASP A 197 2.42 21.85 -7.01
N HIS A 198 2.86 22.16 -5.79
CA HIS A 198 4.27 22.28 -5.43
C HIS A 198 4.88 20.99 -4.84
N TRP A 199 4.09 19.92 -4.68
CA TRP A 199 4.60 18.63 -4.18
C TRP A 199 5.53 17.93 -5.20
N THR A 200 6.44 17.08 -4.72
CA THR A 200 7.22 16.22 -5.61
C THR A 200 6.45 14.94 -5.90
N ALA A 201 6.46 14.50 -7.16
CA ALA A 201 5.65 13.37 -7.59
C ALA A 201 6.09 12.04 -6.92
N GLU A 202 7.33 11.94 -6.44
CA GLU A 202 7.85 10.83 -5.64
C GLU A 202 7.17 10.76 -4.26
N ARG A 203 6.96 11.90 -3.59
CA ARG A 203 6.27 11.95 -2.28
C ARG A 203 4.79 11.62 -2.45
N VAL A 204 4.18 12.11 -3.53
CA VAL A 204 2.80 11.76 -3.89
C VAL A 204 2.64 10.26 -4.07
N TRP A 205 3.50 9.66 -4.89
CA TRP A 205 3.50 8.23 -5.11
C TRP A 205 3.66 7.45 -3.80
N ARG A 206 4.62 7.83 -2.95
CA ARG A 206 4.87 7.13 -1.67
C ARG A 206 3.64 7.09 -0.77
N GLU A 207 2.97 8.23 -0.57
CA GLU A 207 1.79 8.28 0.30
C GLU A 207 0.60 7.51 -0.28
N LEU A 208 0.38 7.59 -1.60
CA LEU A 208 -0.70 6.85 -2.26
C LEU A 208 -0.45 5.34 -2.25
N ASP A 209 0.78 4.92 -2.49
CA ASP A 209 1.16 3.51 -2.46
C ASP A 209 1.04 2.91 -1.06
N GLN A 210 1.40 3.68 -0.03
CA GLN A 210 1.16 3.30 1.36
C GLN A 210 -0.33 3.26 1.68
N GLY A 211 -1.11 4.26 1.27
CA GLY A 211 -2.57 4.26 1.45
C GLY A 211 -3.27 3.08 0.78
N MET A 212 -2.76 2.62 -0.36
CA MET A 212 -3.23 1.40 -1.03
C MET A 212 -2.89 0.13 -0.25
N ALA A 213 -1.87 0.14 0.60
CA ALA A 213 -1.47 -0.98 1.46
C ALA A 213 -2.29 -1.06 2.76
N GLU A 214 -2.99 0.01 3.15
CA GLU A 214 -3.77 0.09 4.39
C GLU A 214 -5.05 -0.78 4.35
N ILE A 215 -5.78 -0.79 5.48
CA ILE A 215 -6.94 -1.65 5.73
C ILE A 215 -8.11 -1.33 4.81
N LYS A 216 -8.42 -0.05 4.58
CA LYS A 216 -9.47 0.41 3.67
C LYS A 216 -8.94 1.37 2.61
N PRO A 217 -8.32 0.86 1.53
CA PRO A 217 -7.90 1.70 0.40
C PRO A 217 -9.04 2.56 -0.15
N SER A 218 -10.31 2.13 -0.05
CA SER A 218 -11.43 2.95 -0.50
C SER A 218 -11.54 4.30 0.22
N ALA A 219 -11.18 4.38 1.50
CA ALA A 219 -11.25 5.62 2.27
C ALA A 219 -10.19 6.64 1.80
N LEU A 220 -9.02 6.18 1.32
CA LEU A 220 -8.02 7.01 0.65
C LEU A 220 -8.67 7.72 -0.55
N TRP A 221 -9.24 6.95 -1.49
CA TRP A 221 -9.83 7.49 -2.71
C TRP A 221 -11.00 8.43 -2.43
N ARG A 222 -11.89 8.08 -1.49
CA ARG A 222 -13.00 8.95 -1.10
C ARG A 222 -12.51 10.25 -0.48
N CYS A 223 -11.47 10.22 0.36
CA CYS A 223 -10.87 11.43 0.91
C CYS A 223 -10.31 12.33 -0.19
N LEU A 224 -9.50 11.79 -1.11
CA LEU A 224 -8.89 12.58 -2.19
C LEU A 224 -9.95 13.20 -3.10
N ALA A 225 -11.04 12.46 -3.36
CA ALA A 225 -12.17 12.98 -4.12
C ALA A 225 -12.92 14.08 -3.37
N GLN A 226 -13.15 13.92 -2.06
CA GLN A 226 -13.76 14.94 -1.21
C GLN A 226 -12.93 16.22 -1.10
N CYS A 227 -11.60 16.12 -1.24
CA CYS A 227 -10.70 17.27 -1.31
C CYS A 227 -10.68 17.96 -2.69
N GLU A 228 -11.38 17.43 -3.69
CA GLU A 228 -11.38 17.94 -5.08
C GLU A 228 -9.99 17.94 -5.74
N LEU A 229 -9.10 17.06 -5.26
CA LEU A 229 -7.70 17.00 -5.70
C LEU A 229 -7.58 16.39 -7.10
N ASN A 230 -6.92 17.07 -8.04
CA ASN A 230 -6.68 16.53 -9.38
C ASN A 230 -5.53 15.49 -9.36
N PRO A 231 -5.62 14.36 -10.09
CA PRO A 231 -6.75 13.88 -10.89
C PRO A 231 -7.78 13.03 -10.13
N PHE A 232 -7.63 12.90 -8.81
CA PHE A 232 -8.39 12.00 -7.94
C PHE A 232 -9.87 12.40 -7.76
N HIS A 233 -10.23 13.67 -7.97
CA HIS A 233 -11.60 14.19 -7.89
C HIS A 233 -12.56 13.56 -8.92
N ARG A 234 -12.04 12.82 -9.89
CA ARG A 234 -12.84 12.16 -10.95
C ARG A 234 -13.52 10.88 -10.48
N LEU A 235 -13.33 10.49 -9.23
CA LEU A 235 -14.01 9.36 -8.61
C LEU A 235 -15.54 9.56 -8.73
N SER A 236 -16.22 8.56 -9.29
CA SER A 236 -17.65 8.61 -9.55
C SER A 236 -18.39 7.44 -8.88
N ALA A 237 -19.73 7.48 -8.90
CA ALA A 237 -20.54 6.35 -8.42
C ALA A 237 -20.25 5.04 -9.20
N ALA A 238 -19.77 5.14 -10.45
CA ALA A 238 -19.40 3.96 -11.25
C ALA A 238 -18.12 3.27 -10.74
N ASP A 239 -17.31 3.96 -9.93
CA ASP A 239 -16.09 3.40 -9.32
C ASP A 239 -16.36 2.73 -7.97
N GLU A 240 -17.56 2.86 -7.39
CA GLU A 240 -17.89 2.29 -6.08
C GLU A 240 -17.74 0.76 -6.01
N PRO A 241 -18.10 -0.03 -7.04
CA PRO A 241 -17.79 -1.46 -7.07
C PRO A 241 -16.28 -1.74 -7.01
N MET A 242 -15.47 -0.95 -7.71
CA MET A 242 -14.00 -1.07 -7.69
C MET A 242 -13.45 -0.79 -6.29
N LEU A 243 -13.94 0.25 -5.61
CA LEU A 243 -13.54 0.55 -4.24
C LEU A 243 -13.86 -0.59 -3.26
N LYS A 244 -15.04 -1.20 -3.37
CA LYS A 244 -15.42 -2.37 -2.56
C LYS A 244 -14.52 -3.57 -2.82
N GLN A 245 -14.14 -3.80 -4.08
CA GLN A 245 -13.22 -4.87 -4.43
C GLN A 245 -11.79 -4.61 -3.90
N LEU A 246 -11.33 -3.36 -3.89
CA LEU A 246 -10.04 -3.01 -3.28
C LEU A 246 -10.01 -3.30 -1.77
N ASP A 247 -11.07 -2.92 -1.05
CA ASP A 247 -11.18 -3.21 0.39
C ASP A 247 -11.24 -4.73 0.66
N SER A 248 -12.00 -5.46 -0.15
CA SER A 248 -12.11 -6.92 -0.04
C SER A 248 -10.77 -7.62 -0.34
N ALA A 249 -10.06 -7.13 -1.36
CA ALA A 249 -8.71 -7.59 -1.69
C ALA A 249 -7.71 -7.31 -0.56
N ALA A 250 -7.80 -6.14 0.05
CA ALA A 250 -6.97 -5.78 1.20
C ALA A 250 -7.24 -6.70 2.40
N ALA A 251 -8.52 -6.93 2.73
CA ALA A 251 -8.93 -7.81 3.83
C ALA A 251 -8.50 -9.27 3.61
N ALA A 252 -8.44 -9.73 2.36
CA ALA A 252 -7.93 -11.05 2.00
C ALA A 252 -6.39 -11.14 1.95
N GLY A 253 -5.66 -10.08 2.31
CA GLY A 253 -4.20 -10.08 2.35
C GLY A 253 -3.54 -9.97 0.98
N LEU A 254 -4.24 -9.49 -0.06
CA LEU A 254 -3.64 -9.30 -1.37
C LEU A 254 -2.47 -8.30 -1.26
N GLY A 255 -1.31 -8.70 -1.79
CA GLY A 255 -0.09 -7.90 -1.75
C GLY A 255 -0.28 -6.50 -2.33
N HIS A 256 0.39 -5.51 -1.73
CA HIS A 256 0.15 -4.08 -2.03
C HIS A 256 0.34 -3.71 -3.51
N ALA A 257 1.25 -4.38 -4.24
CA ALA A 257 1.52 -4.14 -5.65
C ALA A 257 0.36 -4.64 -6.52
N LEU A 258 -0.23 -5.78 -6.17
CA LEU A 258 -1.35 -6.37 -6.89
C LEU A 258 -2.64 -5.55 -6.74
N ARG A 259 -2.79 -4.80 -5.63
CA ARG A 259 -3.92 -3.87 -5.46
C ARG A 259 -3.92 -2.75 -6.50
N TRP A 260 -2.75 -2.30 -6.99
CA TRP A 260 -2.69 -1.40 -8.15
C TRP A 260 -3.15 -2.08 -9.44
N GLY A 261 -2.93 -3.39 -9.58
CA GLY A 261 -3.52 -4.19 -10.65
C GLY A 261 -5.05 -4.22 -10.57
N VAL A 262 -5.62 -4.41 -9.38
CA VAL A 262 -7.09 -4.37 -9.17
C VAL A 262 -7.65 -2.99 -9.52
N PHE A 263 -7.01 -1.91 -9.05
CA PHE A 263 -7.36 -0.54 -9.44
C PHE A 263 -7.32 -0.38 -10.97
N SER A 264 -6.23 -0.82 -11.62
CA SER A 264 -6.06 -0.70 -13.06
C SER A 264 -7.12 -1.49 -13.85
N ALA A 265 -7.54 -2.65 -13.35
CA ALA A 265 -8.57 -3.46 -14.00
C ALA A 265 -9.95 -2.81 -13.92
N LEU A 266 -10.32 -2.32 -12.73
CA LEU A 266 -11.71 -2.04 -12.38
C LEU A 266 -12.08 -0.55 -12.35
N ALA A 267 -11.10 0.35 -12.22
CA ALA A 267 -11.40 1.78 -12.20
C ALA A 267 -11.86 2.25 -13.58
N THR A 268 -12.81 3.19 -13.60
CA THR A 268 -13.35 3.77 -14.83
C THR A 268 -12.28 4.50 -15.62
N GLY A 269 -12.45 4.56 -16.95
CA GLY A 269 -11.52 5.25 -17.84
C GLY A 269 -11.29 6.73 -17.48
N THR A 270 -12.32 7.35 -16.88
CA THR A 270 -12.29 8.74 -16.42
C THR A 270 -11.39 8.96 -15.21
N LEU A 271 -11.27 7.96 -14.32
CA LEU A 271 -10.43 8.02 -13.12
C LEU A 271 -9.05 7.42 -13.38
N ARG A 272 -9.00 6.23 -13.97
CA ARG A 272 -7.79 5.40 -14.08
C ARG A 272 -6.70 6.06 -14.92
N GLU A 273 -7.02 6.48 -16.13
CA GLU A 273 -6.08 7.03 -17.11
C GLU A 273 -5.33 8.25 -16.57
N PRO A 274 -6.01 9.30 -16.06
CA PRO A 274 -5.31 10.47 -15.54
C PRO A 274 -4.54 10.17 -14.24
N VAL A 275 -5.04 9.28 -13.39
CA VAL A 275 -4.33 8.84 -12.18
C VAL A 275 -3.05 8.10 -12.55
N LEU A 276 -3.12 7.05 -13.37
CA LEU A 276 -1.93 6.27 -13.74
C LEU A 276 -0.90 7.13 -14.50
N ALA A 277 -1.34 8.15 -15.24
CA ALA A 277 -0.45 9.08 -15.93
C ALA A 277 0.23 10.09 -14.98
N SER A 278 -0.38 10.46 -13.86
CA SER A 278 0.19 11.44 -12.92
C SER A 278 1.22 10.85 -11.96
N LEU A 279 1.17 9.53 -11.73
CA LEU A 279 2.01 8.86 -10.73
C LEU A 279 3.42 8.52 -11.22
N LYS A 280 4.44 8.86 -10.43
CA LYS A 280 5.83 8.37 -10.60
C LYS A 280 5.99 6.95 -10.06
N MET A 281 5.19 6.03 -10.57
CA MET A 281 5.16 4.63 -10.16
C MET A 281 6.47 3.90 -10.57
N PRO A 282 7.03 3.01 -9.73
CA PRO A 282 8.15 2.14 -10.11
C PRO A 282 7.86 1.30 -11.35
N ARG A 283 8.90 0.99 -12.15
CA ARG A 283 8.76 0.28 -13.44
C ARG A 283 8.03 -1.05 -13.34
N GLU A 284 8.22 -1.78 -12.24
CA GLU A 284 7.57 -3.06 -11.98
C GLU A 284 6.05 -2.92 -11.83
N LYS A 285 5.59 -1.99 -10.99
CA LYS A 285 4.16 -1.71 -10.81
C LYS A 285 3.53 -1.15 -12.09
N GLN A 286 4.25 -0.30 -12.83
CA GLN A 286 3.78 0.17 -14.15
C GLN A 286 3.61 -1.00 -15.13
N ALA A 287 4.55 -1.94 -15.14
CA ALA A 287 4.48 -3.12 -15.99
C ALA A 287 3.27 -3.98 -15.61
N LEU A 288 3.01 -4.21 -14.32
CA LEU A 288 1.82 -4.93 -13.86
C LEU A 288 0.53 -4.27 -14.36
N CYS A 289 0.34 -2.96 -14.14
CA CYS A 289 -0.87 -2.25 -14.60
C CYS A 289 -1.07 -2.39 -16.13
N LYS A 290 0.01 -2.27 -16.91
CA LYS A 290 -0.04 -2.46 -18.37
C LYS A 290 -0.41 -3.88 -18.76
N GLN A 291 0.13 -4.88 -18.08
CA GLN A 291 -0.17 -6.30 -18.34
C GLN A 291 -1.62 -6.63 -17.99
N VAL A 292 -2.13 -6.10 -16.87
CA VAL A 292 -3.54 -6.22 -16.48
C VAL A 292 -4.43 -5.63 -17.55
N LEU A 293 -4.20 -4.37 -17.95
CA LEU A 293 -5.01 -3.70 -18.97
C LEU A 293 -5.02 -4.44 -20.31
N LYS A 294 -3.87 -4.97 -20.72
CA LYS A 294 -3.70 -5.70 -21.97
C LYS A 294 -4.41 -7.06 -21.98
N HIS A 295 -4.44 -7.76 -20.83
CA HIS A 295 -4.85 -9.17 -20.79
C HIS A 295 -6.16 -9.44 -20.03
N GLN A 296 -6.69 -8.47 -19.29
CA GLN A 296 -7.86 -8.67 -18.43
C GLN A 296 -9.08 -9.22 -19.18
N HIS A 297 -9.34 -8.76 -20.42
CA HIS A 297 -10.50 -9.21 -21.18
C HIS A 297 -10.40 -10.70 -21.53
N ALA A 298 -9.26 -11.11 -22.09
CA ALA A 298 -9.01 -12.51 -22.46
C ALA A 298 -9.01 -13.42 -21.23
N LEU A 299 -8.34 -13.01 -20.15
CA LEU A 299 -8.32 -13.78 -18.91
C LEU A 299 -9.71 -13.92 -18.30
N ARG A 300 -10.51 -12.85 -18.27
CA ARG A 300 -11.89 -12.87 -17.79
C ARG A 300 -12.74 -13.84 -18.59
N GLU A 301 -12.66 -13.79 -19.92
CA GLU A 301 -13.39 -14.73 -20.76
C GLU A 301 -13.01 -16.18 -20.45
N ILE A 302 -11.72 -16.48 -20.32
CA ILE A 302 -11.25 -17.84 -20.02
C ILE A 302 -11.68 -18.28 -18.61
N LEU A 303 -11.59 -17.40 -17.61
CA LEU A 303 -11.96 -17.72 -16.23
C LEU A 303 -13.47 -17.92 -16.05
N CYS A 304 -14.29 -17.23 -16.85
CA CYS A 304 -15.75 -17.29 -16.77
C CYS A 304 -16.39 -18.29 -17.75
N SER A 305 -15.64 -18.83 -18.72
CA SER A 305 -16.18 -19.73 -19.74
C SER A 305 -15.44 -21.07 -19.81
N ASP A 306 -16.19 -22.14 -20.06
CA ASP A 306 -15.66 -23.47 -20.34
C ASP A 306 -15.37 -23.63 -21.84
N ARG A 307 -14.42 -22.86 -22.38
CA ARG A 307 -14.02 -23.01 -23.80
C ARG A 307 -12.98 -24.12 -23.97
N ARG A 308 -13.30 -25.11 -24.82
CA ARG A 308 -12.59 -26.39 -24.93
C ARG A 308 -12.24 -26.77 -26.39
N SER A 309 -12.01 -25.78 -27.26
CA SER A 309 -11.81 -25.99 -28.70
C SER A 309 -10.34 -25.84 -29.15
N ALA A 310 -10.02 -26.24 -30.38
CA ALA A 310 -8.68 -26.04 -30.95
C ALA A 310 -8.35 -24.54 -31.11
N GLU A 311 -9.36 -23.73 -31.44
CA GLU A 311 -9.25 -22.26 -31.48
C GLU A 311 -8.91 -21.70 -30.08
N ALA A 312 -9.43 -22.32 -29.02
CA ALA A 312 -9.08 -21.94 -27.65
C ALA A 312 -7.60 -22.23 -27.33
N ALA A 313 -7.03 -23.33 -27.84
CA ALA A 313 -5.61 -23.66 -27.67
C ALA A 313 -4.71 -22.63 -28.36
N GLN A 314 -5.05 -22.23 -29.59
CA GLN A 314 -4.33 -21.21 -30.35
C GLN A 314 -4.42 -19.82 -29.68
N GLY A 315 -5.62 -19.46 -29.20
CA GLY A 315 -5.83 -18.23 -28.43
C GLY A 315 -5.01 -18.22 -27.13
N MET A 316 -4.94 -19.36 -26.43
CA MET A 316 -4.15 -19.52 -25.21
C MET A 316 -2.65 -19.39 -25.47
N ALA A 317 -2.13 -20.04 -26.52
CA ALA A 317 -0.72 -19.92 -26.91
C ALA A 317 -0.36 -18.46 -27.20
N SER A 318 -1.19 -17.78 -28.00
CA SER A 318 -0.99 -16.37 -28.34
C SER A 318 -1.04 -15.47 -27.09
N LEU A 319 -1.94 -15.77 -26.15
CA LEU A 319 -2.04 -15.07 -24.86
C LEU A 319 -0.76 -15.24 -24.04
N PHE A 320 -0.28 -16.46 -23.86
CA PHE A 320 0.93 -16.77 -23.10
C PHE A 320 2.20 -16.20 -23.72
N GLU A 321 2.31 -16.20 -25.05
CA GLU A 321 3.40 -15.51 -25.77
C GLU A 321 3.37 -14.01 -25.49
N SER A 322 2.19 -13.39 -25.56
CA SER A 322 2.03 -11.95 -25.38
C SER A 322 2.30 -11.47 -23.94
N MET A 323 2.27 -12.38 -22.97
CA MET A 323 2.66 -12.18 -21.57
C MET A 323 4.15 -12.45 -21.32
N ASP A 324 4.91 -12.94 -22.29
CA ASP A 324 6.33 -13.31 -22.14
C ASP A 324 6.58 -14.34 -21.02
N LEU A 325 5.68 -15.32 -20.86
CA LEU A 325 5.75 -16.31 -19.76
C LEU A 325 7.02 -17.16 -19.78
N MET A 326 7.69 -17.28 -20.92
CA MET A 326 8.99 -17.98 -21.01
C MET A 326 10.07 -17.30 -20.18
N ARG A 327 10.08 -15.97 -20.14
CA ARG A 327 11.07 -15.19 -19.37
C ARG A 327 10.53 -14.76 -18.01
N ARG A 328 9.20 -14.62 -17.88
CA ARG A 328 8.53 -14.10 -16.68
C ARG A 328 7.37 -15.00 -16.28
N PRO A 329 7.64 -16.22 -15.76
CA PRO A 329 6.59 -17.17 -15.44
C PRO A 329 5.62 -16.69 -14.35
N GLN A 330 6.13 -15.95 -13.36
CA GLN A 330 5.34 -15.37 -12.26
C GLN A 330 4.25 -14.40 -12.73
N GLN A 331 4.39 -13.85 -13.94
CA GLN A 331 3.46 -12.85 -14.47
C GLN A 331 2.04 -13.39 -14.63
N LEU A 332 1.87 -14.68 -14.93
CA LEU A 332 0.55 -15.27 -14.99
C LEU A 332 -0.11 -15.30 -13.60
N ASP A 333 0.66 -15.69 -12.57
CA ASP A 333 0.14 -15.80 -11.21
C ASP A 333 -0.28 -14.43 -10.66
N ASP A 334 0.51 -13.39 -10.93
CA ASP A 334 0.17 -12.01 -10.55
C ASP A 334 -1.12 -11.54 -11.25
N LEU A 335 -1.27 -11.83 -12.54
CA LEU A 335 -2.46 -11.49 -13.31
C LEU A 335 -3.68 -12.26 -12.82
N LEU A 336 -3.57 -13.56 -12.54
CA LEU A 336 -4.67 -14.36 -12.01
C LEU A 336 -5.07 -13.91 -10.60
N ALA A 337 -4.10 -13.54 -9.76
CA ALA A 337 -4.36 -12.99 -8.44
C ALA A 337 -5.15 -11.67 -8.50
N VAL A 338 -4.87 -10.80 -9.49
CA VAL A 338 -5.66 -9.59 -9.75
C VAL A 338 -7.04 -9.95 -10.31
N MET A 339 -7.11 -10.81 -11.33
CA MET A 339 -8.35 -11.15 -12.02
C MET A 339 -9.36 -11.86 -11.13
N ARG A 340 -8.91 -12.54 -10.07
CA ARG A 340 -9.79 -13.10 -9.04
C ARG A 340 -10.73 -12.05 -8.46
N TRP A 341 -10.34 -10.78 -8.40
CA TRP A 341 -11.15 -9.67 -7.87
C TRP A 341 -12.07 -9.01 -8.91
N HIS A 342 -12.03 -9.47 -10.15
CA HIS A 342 -12.94 -8.97 -11.18
C HIS A 342 -14.39 -9.39 -10.87
N PRO A 343 -15.39 -8.50 -10.95
CA PRO A 343 -16.79 -8.82 -10.62
C PRO A 343 -17.34 -10.08 -11.31
N ASP A 344 -17.10 -10.21 -12.62
CA ASP A 344 -17.52 -11.39 -13.38
C ASP A 344 -16.89 -12.69 -12.86
N VAL A 345 -15.64 -12.66 -12.40
CA VAL A 345 -14.96 -13.83 -11.82
C VAL A 345 -15.47 -14.10 -10.41
N GLN A 346 -15.66 -13.05 -9.59
CA GLN A 346 -16.24 -13.13 -8.25
C GLN A 346 -17.67 -13.67 -8.25
N SER A 347 -18.42 -13.48 -9.34
CA SER A 347 -19.77 -14.04 -9.50
C SER A 347 -19.79 -15.56 -9.62
N GLN A 348 -18.65 -16.20 -9.91
CA GLN A 348 -18.51 -17.65 -10.00
C GLN A 348 -18.30 -18.27 -8.62
N SER A 349 -18.68 -19.54 -8.44
CA SER A 349 -18.39 -20.27 -7.20
C SER A 349 -16.88 -20.38 -6.95
N LEU A 350 -16.47 -20.37 -5.67
CA LEU A 350 -15.05 -20.45 -5.29
C LEU A 350 -14.34 -21.65 -5.91
N HIS A 351 -15.01 -22.81 -5.89
CA HIS A 351 -14.51 -24.04 -6.51
C HIS A 351 -14.30 -23.88 -8.03
N ARG A 352 -15.20 -23.19 -8.73
CA ARG A 352 -15.03 -22.91 -10.17
C ARG A 352 -13.83 -21.99 -10.42
N GLN A 353 -13.68 -20.95 -9.61
CA GLN A 353 -12.54 -20.02 -9.72
C GLN A 353 -11.22 -20.76 -9.53
N ASP A 354 -11.08 -21.53 -8.44
CA ASP A 354 -9.83 -22.24 -8.12
C ASP A 354 -9.48 -23.28 -9.19
N ARG A 355 -10.48 -24.01 -9.70
CA ARG A 355 -10.30 -24.97 -10.80
C ARG A 355 -9.84 -24.28 -12.10
N ALA A 356 -10.43 -23.14 -12.45
CA ALA A 356 -10.05 -22.39 -13.65
C ALA A 356 -8.63 -21.81 -13.53
N ILE A 357 -8.26 -21.27 -12.36
CA ILE A 357 -6.91 -20.77 -12.07
C ILE A 357 -5.89 -21.89 -12.15
N ALA A 358 -6.13 -23.02 -11.45
CA ALA A 358 -5.26 -24.18 -11.49
C ALA A 358 -5.12 -24.75 -12.92
N ALA A 359 -6.17 -24.62 -13.73
CA ALA A 359 -6.13 -25.02 -15.12
C ALA A 359 -5.22 -24.14 -15.98
N LEU A 360 -5.34 -22.83 -15.85
CA LEU A 360 -4.46 -21.89 -16.55
C LEU A 360 -2.99 -22.07 -16.14
N GLN A 361 -2.73 -22.27 -14.86
CA GLN A 361 -1.36 -22.51 -14.35
C GLN A 361 -0.75 -23.78 -14.93
N ALA A 362 -1.50 -24.89 -14.99
CA ALA A 362 -1.02 -26.13 -15.59
C ALA A 362 -0.78 -25.99 -17.11
N LEU A 363 -1.68 -25.31 -17.82
CA LEU A 363 -1.49 -25.04 -19.26
C LEU A 363 -0.25 -24.17 -19.50
N ALA A 364 0.01 -23.20 -18.62
CA ALA A 364 1.21 -22.38 -18.68
C ALA A 364 2.49 -23.18 -18.36
N GLN A 365 2.42 -24.26 -17.58
CA GLN A 365 3.55 -25.19 -17.41
C GLN A 365 3.79 -25.97 -18.70
N VAL A 366 2.74 -26.49 -19.35
CA VAL A 366 2.84 -27.19 -20.65
C VAL A 366 3.44 -26.27 -21.71
N PHE A 367 2.96 -25.03 -21.80
CA PHE A 367 3.47 -24.04 -22.74
C PHE A 367 4.98 -23.74 -22.58
N ARG A 368 5.48 -23.81 -21.33
CA ARG A 368 6.88 -23.55 -20.98
C ARG A 368 7.77 -24.80 -20.96
N ASP A 369 7.22 -25.97 -21.28
CA ASP A 369 7.95 -27.22 -21.23
C ASP A 369 9.23 -27.17 -22.09
N GLN A 370 10.37 -27.38 -21.42
CA GLN A 370 11.69 -27.35 -22.06
C GLN A 370 11.87 -28.53 -23.02
N GLN A 371 11.19 -29.65 -22.81
CA GLN A 371 11.29 -30.80 -23.71
C GLN A 371 10.69 -30.50 -25.08
N THR A 372 9.54 -29.80 -25.11
CA THR A 372 8.92 -29.32 -26.34
C THR A 372 9.88 -28.42 -27.13
N VAL A 373 10.58 -27.50 -26.45
CA VAL A 373 11.59 -26.64 -27.07
C VAL A 373 12.78 -27.46 -27.60
N ALA A 374 13.30 -28.40 -26.80
CA ALA A 374 14.44 -29.24 -27.17
C ALA A 374 14.15 -30.11 -28.41
N LYS A 375 12.95 -30.70 -28.51
CA LYS A 375 12.51 -31.49 -29.68
C LYS A 375 12.51 -30.66 -30.97
N VAL A 376 12.04 -29.42 -30.90
CA VAL A 376 12.04 -28.52 -32.07
C VAL A 376 13.45 -28.07 -32.43
N LEU A 377 14.31 -27.78 -31.45
CA LEU A 377 15.71 -27.44 -31.72
C LEU A 377 16.48 -28.59 -32.38
N ALA A 378 16.20 -29.84 -32.00
CA ALA A 378 16.80 -31.03 -32.58
C ALA A 378 16.46 -31.23 -34.08
N SER A 379 15.44 -30.54 -34.59
CA SER A 379 15.08 -30.58 -36.02
C SER A 379 16.03 -29.78 -36.92
N GLY A 380 16.97 -29.03 -36.34
CA GLY A 380 18.00 -28.28 -37.09
C GLY A 380 17.50 -27.01 -37.80
N LEU A 381 16.24 -26.60 -37.56
CA LEU A 381 15.65 -25.39 -38.12
C LEU A 381 16.33 -24.12 -37.57
N GLN A 382 16.45 -23.08 -38.40
CA GLN A 382 17.05 -21.80 -38.03
C GLN A 382 16.17 -20.60 -38.44
N GLY A 383 16.39 -19.47 -37.78
CA GLY A 383 15.74 -18.20 -38.13
C GLY A 383 14.20 -18.25 -37.98
N PRO A 384 13.44 -17.61 -38.88
CA PRO A 384 11.98 -17.57 -38.81
C PRO A 384 11.31 -18.95 -38.76
N ALA A 385 11.85 -19.93 -39.49
CA ALA A 385 11.32 -21.29 -39.54
C ALA A 385 11.37 -22.00 -38.18
N LEU A 386 12.40 -21.70 -37.36
CA LEU A 386 12.48 -22.21 -35.99
C LEU A 386 11.39 -21.60 -35.09
N GLY A 387 11.13 -20.29 -35.26
CA GLY A 387 10.06 -19.58 -34.54
C GLY A 387 8.68 -20.18 -34.84
N ASP A 388 8.38 -20.40 -36.12
CA ASP A 388 7.11 -20.99 -36.55
C ASP A 388 6.92 -22.42 -36.07
N ALA A 389 7.99 -23.23 -36.10
CA ALA A 389 7.96 -24.59 -35.58
C ALA A 389 7.73 -24.64 -34.07
N LEU A 390 8.38 -23.76 -33.30
CA LEU A 390 8.18 -23.64 -31.85
C LEU A 390 6.74 -23.24 -31.51
N LYS A 391 6.18 -22.29 -32.26
CA LYS A 391 4.80 -21.85 -32.09
C LYS A 391 3.81 -23.01 -32.32
N LYS A 392 3.93 -23.70 -33.45
CA LYS A 392 3.07 -24.86 -33.78
C LYS A 392 3.19 -25.99 -32.75
N ALA A 393 4.40 -26.30 -32.29
CA ALA A 393 4.62 -27.34 -31.29
C ALA A 393 3.93 -27.01 -29.95
N ARG A 394 3.97 -25.74 -29.52
CA ARG A 394 3.29 -25.29 -28.30
C ARG A 394 1.77 -25.31 -28.44
N GLU A 395 1.24 -24.86 -29.57
CA GLU A 395 -0.21 -24.93 -29.85
C GLU A 395 -0.71 -26.39 -29.80
N LEU A 396 0.05 -27.33 -30.37
CA LEU A 396 -0.27 -28.75 -30.33
C LEU A 396 -0.26 -29.30 -28.89
N ALA A 397 0.81 -29.01 -28.13
CA ALA A 397 0.93 -29.46 -26.73
C ALA A 397 -0.22 -28.93 -25.86
N LEU A 398 -0.63 -27.66 -26.05
CA LEU A 398 -1.77 -27.08 -25.36
C LEU A 398 -3.10 -27.75 -25.78
N SER A 399 -3.28 -28.05 -27.06
CA SER A 399 -4.45 -28.76 -27.55
C SER A 399 -4.59 -30.14 -26.92
N GLU A 400 -3.50 -30.90 -26.84
CA GLU A 400 -3.45 -32.21 -26.18
C GLU A 400 -3.77 -32.12 -24.69
N ALA A 401 -3.19 -31.13 -23.99
CA ALA A 401 -3.43 -30.90 -22.56
C ALA A 401 -4.90 -30.54 -22.27
N LEU A 402 -5.53 -29.72 -23.11
CA LEU A 402 -6.95 -29.37 -22.99
C LEU A 402 -7.86 -30.60 -23.17
N ARG A 403 -7.53 -31.50 -24.10
CA ARG A 403 -8.28 -32.75 -24.33
C ARG A 403 -8.11 -33.75 -23.17
N SER A 404 -6.88 -33.93 -22.68
CA SER A 404 -6.59 -34.87 -21.58
C SER A 404 -7.34 -34.49 -20.30
N ARG A 405 -7.35 -33.20 -19.95
CA ARG A 405 -8.06 -32.72 -18.76
C ARG A 405 -9.58 -32.85 -18.84
N TYR A 406 -10.14 -32.86 -20.05
CA TYR A 406 -11.55 -33.18 -20.24
C TYR A 406 -11.87 -34.64 -19.91
N SER A 407 -11.00 -35.58 -20.31
CA SER A 407 -11.18 -37.00 -19.98
C SER A 407 -11.12 -37.27 -18.47
N GLN A 408 -10.30 -36.51 -17.73
CA GLN A 408 -10.22 -36.59 -16.27
C GLN A 408 -11.40 -35.90 -15.56
N GLY A 409 -11.88 -34.75 -16.09
CA GLY A 409 -13.02 -34.02 -15.52
C GLY A 409 -14.37 -34.75 -15.65
N LEU A 410 -14.56 -35.57 -16.70
CA LEU A 410 -15.72 -36.46 -16.84
C LEU A 410 -15.80 -37.52 -15.72
N HIS A 411 -14.66 -37.91 -15.14
CA HIS A 411 -14.64 -38.84 -14.02
C HIS A 411 -14.96 -38.16 -12.68
N ASP A 412 -14.53 -36.91 -12.48
CA ASP A 412 -14.79 -36.15 -11.24
C ASP A 412 -16.25 -35.65 -11.11
N GLU A 413 -16.91 -35.34 -12.24
CA GLU A 413 -18.33 -34.95 -12.23
C GLU A 413 -19.30 -36.15 -12.05
N SER A 414 -18.80 -37.38 -12.10
CA SER A 414 -19.60 -38.61 -11.95
C SER A 414 -19.81 -39.08 -10.50
N VAL A 415 -19.25 -38.38 -9.49
CA VAL A 415 -19.26 -38.81 -8.08
C VAL A 415 -20.15 -37.94 -7.17
N GLN A 416 -21.01 -37.08 -7.71
CA GLN A 416 -22.01 -36.37 -6.92
C GLN A 416 -23.40 -36.42 -7.56
N THR A 417 -24.03 -37.59 -7.46
CA THR A 417 -25.49 -37.64 -7.30
C THR A 417 -25.76 -37.89 -5.82
N PRO A 418 -26.54 -37.03 -5.12
CA PRO A 418 -27.08 -37.41 -3.83
C PRO A 418 -28.12 -38.50 -4.11
N ASP A 419 -27.85 -39.72 -3.62
CA ASP A 419 -28.89 -40.74 -3.54
C ASP A 419 -30.02 -40.20 -2.66
N ASP A 420 -31.16 -39.93 -3.30
CA ASP A 420 -32.46 -39.93 -2.66
C ASP A 420 -32.67 -41.33 -2.04
N ALA A 421 -32.37 -41.46 -0.75
CA ALA A 421 -32.77 -42.61 0.06
C ALA A 421 -33.56 -42.13 1.27
N ASN A 422 -34.85 -41.95 1.00
CA ASN A 422 -35.93 -41.94 1.97
C ASN A 422 -35.86 -43.23 2.82
N SER A 423 -35.66 -43.13 4.14
CA SER A 423 -35.83 -44.25 5.10
C SER A 423 -35.88 -43.74 6.56
N LEU A 424 -37.12 -43.59 7.04
CA LEU A 424 -37.62 -43.60 8.44
C LEU A 424 -37.28 -42.43 9.38
#